data_AF-A0A259S3S1-F1
#
_entry.id   AF-A0A259S3S1-F1
#
_cell.length_a   1.000
_cell.length_b   1.000
_cell.length_c   1.000
_cell.angle_alpha   90.00
_cell.angle_beta   90.00
_cell.angle_gamma   90.00
#
_symmetry.space_group_name_H-M   'P 1'
#
loop_
_entity.id
_entity.type
_entity.pdbx_description
1 polymer ?
#
loop_
_entity_poly.entity_id
_entity_poly.type
_entity_poly.pdbx_seq_one_letter_code
_entity_poly.pdbx_strand_id
1 'polypeptide(L)'
;FPGYFLVVADFINWAKDNGVRVGPGRGSGAGSMAAYAMRITDLDPLEHGLIFERFLNPDRVSMPDFDVDFDDRRRGEVIQYVTEKYGDERVAQIVTYGTIKAKQALKDAGRVLGFPFSMGEKLTKAMPPAVMGKDMPLDGMFNPEHPRYKEASEFRVVIESDPEAKTVFDTALGLENLKRQWGVHAAGVIMSSHPLIDIIPIMKREQDGQIVTQFDYPSCESLGLIKMDFLGLRNLTIISDALANIRMNRGEELVLEDLALDDRPSYDLLTRGDSLGVFQLDGGPMRALMRLMKPDNFGDISALIALYRPGPMGANSHTNYALRKNGLQEITPIHPEFAESLKDILEESYGLIIYQEQVMAIAQRVAGFSLGQADILRRAMGKKKKSELDKQFEGFQAGMHANGYSDGAVNALWEILLPFSDYAFNKAHSAAYGVISYWTAYLKAHYPAEYMAALLTSVGDSKDKMALYLNECRRMGIKVLPPDVRESINFFAAVGEDIRFGLGAVRNVGSNVVEGIVQGRQEENFTSFHDFLK
;
A
#
# COMPACT_ATOMS: atom_id res chain seq x y z
N PHE A 1 -16.60 -20.62 3.99
CA PHE A 1 -15.44 -20.72 4.91
C PHE A 1 -15.75 -20.09 6.28
N PRO A 2 -16.73 -20.58 7.05
CA PRO A 2 -17.20 -19.89 8.27
C PRO A 2 -16.13 -19.81 9.37
N GLY A 3 -15.38 -20.89 9.62
CA GLY A 3 -14.31 -20.89 10.63
C GLY A 3 -13.23 -19.83 10.36
N TYR A 4 -12.88 -19.61 9.09
CA TYR A 4 -11.91 -18.57 8.71
C TYR A 4 -12.42 -17.16 9.04
N PHE A 5 -13.68 -16.85 8.71
CA PHE A 5 -14.29 -15.57 9.07
C PHE A 5 -14.35 -15.36 10.58
N LEU A 6 -14.66 -16.41 11.36
CA LEU A 6 -14.69 -16.31 12.81
C LEU A 6 -13.31 -16.01 13.40
N VAL A 7 -12.25 -16.66 12.90
CA VAL A 7 -10.87 -16.38 13.34
C VAL A 7 -10.48 -14.94 12.98
N VAL A 8 -10.79 -14.49 11.76
CA VAL A 8 -10.45 -13.13 11.32
C VAL A 8 -11.22 -12.06 12.09
N ALA A 9 -12.52 -12.26 12.29
CA ALA A 9 -13.32 -11.35 13.12
C ALA A 9 -12.82 -11.30 14.56
N ASP A 10 -12.35 -12.43 15.10
CA ASP A 10 -11.91 -12.52 16.48
C ASP A 10 -10.71 -11.62 16.79
N PHE A 11 -9.59 -11.77 16.06
CA PHE A 11 -8.40 -10.95 16.35
C PHE A 11 -8.58 -9.48 15.93
N ILE A 12 -9.41 -9.19 14.92
CA ILE A 12 -9.72 -7.80 14.54
C ILE A 12 -10.55 -7.12 15.62
N ASN A 13 -11.61 -7.77 16.11
CA ASN A 13 -12.44 -7.19 17.16
C ASN A 13 -11.66 -7.08 18.47
N TRP A 14 -10.82 -8.07 18.82
CA TRP A 14 -9.91 -7.94 19.95
C TRP A 14 -8.99 -6.71 19.81
N ALA A 15 -8.41 -6.49 18.63
CA ALA A 15 -7.56 -5.33 18.38
C ALA A 15 -8.33 -4.01 18.58
N LYS A 16 -9.52 -3.88 17.96
CA LYS A 16 -10.41 -2.72 18.10
C LYS A 16 -10.78 -2.46 19.56
N ASP A 17 -11.19 -3.50 20.29
CA ASP A 17 -11.64 -3.41 21.68
C ASP A 17 -10.49 -3.15 22.68
N ASN A 18 -9.23 -3.37 22.27
CA ASN A 18 -8.01 -3.06 23.05
C ASN A 18 -7.27 -1.80 22.55
N GLY A 19 -7.97 -0.96 21.77
CA GLY A 19 -7.46 0.33 21.30
C GLY A 19 -6.34 0.24 20.26
N VAL A 20 -6.14 -0.91 19.62
CA VAL A 20 -5.25 -1.06 18.47
C VAL A 20 -6.03 -0.63 17.23
N ARG A 21 -5.64 0.49 16.62
CA ARG A 21 -6.31 0.99 15.41
C ARG A 21 -6.13 -0.02 14.26
N VAL A 22 -7.26 -0.40 13.66
CA VAL A 22 -7.32 -1.30 12.49
C VAL A 22 -7.74 -0.48 11.27
N GLY A 23 -7.18 -0.79 10.11
CA GLY A 23 -7.61 -0.20 8.85
C GLY A 23 -9.02 -0.67 8.46
N PRO A 24 -9.71 0.08 7.59
CA PRO A 24 -11.09 -0.21 7.17
C PRO A 24 -11.21 -1.47 6.28
N GLY A 25 -10.08 -2.11 5.97
CA GLY A 25 -9.96 -3.29 5.12
C GLY A 25 -8.92 -3.10 4.01
N ARG A 26 -8.49 -4.21 3.42
CA ARG A 26 -7.60 -4.19 2.26
C ARG A 26 -7.94 -5.34 1.31
N GLY A 27 -7.67 -5.11 0.02
CA GLY A 27 -7.82 -6.13 -1.00
C GLY A 27 -9.29 -6.36 -1.31
N SER A 28 -9.63 -7.58 -1.76
CA SER A 28 -11.02 -7.90 -2.12
C SER A 28 -11.93 -8.14 -0.91
N GLY A 29 -11.39 -8.35 0.30
CA GLY A 29 -12.19 -8.64 1.49
C GLY A 29 -13.25 -7.57 1.82
N ALA A 30 -12.98 -6.31 1.46
CA ALA A 30 -13.92 -5.21 1.62
C ALA A 30 -15.19 -5.30 0.74
N GLY A 31 -15.22 -6.18 -0.26
CA GLY A 31 -16.43 -6.45 -1.05
C GLY A 31 -17.45 -7.38 -0.38
N SER A 32 -17.25 -7.76 0.89
CA SER A 32 -18.08 -8.73 1.59
C SER A 32 -18.97 -8.09 2.65
N MET A 33 -20.29 -8.13 2.43
CA MET A 33 -21.27 -7.66 3.42
C MET A 33 -21.18 -8.45 4.73
N ALA A 34 -20.84 -9.74 4.66
CA ALA A 34 -20.60 -10.54 5.87
C ALA A 34 -19.34 -10.05 6.63
N ALA A 35 -18.29 -9.61 5.93
CA ALA A 35 -17.10 -9.06 6.58
C ALA A 35 -17.42 -7.73 7.26
N TYR A 36 -18.17 -6.86 6.60
CA TYR A 36 -18.65 -5.59 7.17
C TYR A 36 -19.52 -5.82 8.42
N ALA A 37 -20.53 -6.70 8.33
CA ALA A 37 -21.41 -7.01 9.47
C ALA A 37 -20.67 -7.63 10.67
N MET A 38 -19.56 -8.36 10.43
CA MET A 38 -18.71 -8.92 11.48
C MET A 38 -17.63 -7.95 11.99
N ARG A 39 -17.63 -6.68 11.51
CA ARG A 39 -16.63 -5.65 11.81
C ARG A 39 -15.20 -6.01 11.37
N ILE A 40 -15.06 -6.93 10.40
CA ILE A 40 -13.78 -7.25 9.75
C ILE A 40 -13.34 -6.09 8.87
N THR A 41 -14.29 -5.44 8.20
CA THR A 41 -14.09 -4.25 7.38
C THR A 41 -15.03 -3.14 7.83
N ASP A 42 -14.67 -1.89 7.57
CA ASP A 42 -15.41 -0.70 8.05
C ASP A 42 -16.03 0.13 6.91
N LEU A 43 -16.13 -0.45 5.71
CA LEU A 43 -16.73 0.16 4.52
C LEU A 43 -17.93 -0.66 4.06
N ASP A 44 -19.10 -0.03 3.88
CA ASP A 44 -20.30 -0.71 3.36
C ASP A 44 -20.11 -1.08 1.87
N PRO A 45 -20.04 -2.37 1.51
CA PRO A 45 -19.81 -2.75 0.13
C PRO A 45 -20.97 -2.40 -0.82
N LEU A 46 -22.22 -2.29 -0.33
CA LEU A 46 -23.37 -1.99 -1.18
C LEU A 46 -23.40 -0.51 -1.57
N GLU A 47 -23.12 0.38 -0.63
CA GLU A 47 -23.05 1.83 -0.89
C GLU A 47 -21.98 2.17 -1.94
N HIS A 48 -20.87 1.43 -1.94
CA HIS A 48 -19.75 1.67 -2.84
C HIS A 48 -19.70 0.74 -4.08
N GLY A 49 -20.75 -0.05 -4.30
CA GLY A 49 -20.86 -0.94 -5.47
C GLY A 49 -19.73 -1.97 -5.55
N LEU A 50 -19.30 -2.50 -4.41
CA LEU A 50 -18.27 -3.54 -4.32
C LEU A 50 -18.89 -4.93 -4.51
N ILE A 51 -18.19 -5.81 -5.24
CA ILE A 51 -18.73 -7.11 -5.67
C ILE A 51 -18.18 -8.25 -4.80
N PHE A 52 -19.06 -9.04 -4.19
CA PHE A 52 -18.67 -10.18 -3.34
C PHE A 52 -17.93 -11.28 -4.11
N GLU A 53 -18.35 -11.59 -5.32
CA GLU A 53 -17.75 -12.65 -6.16
C GLU A 53 -16.30 -12.35 -6.55
N ARG A 54 -15.90 -11.07 -6.49
CA ARG A 54 -14.49 -10.68 -6.65
C ARG A 54 -13.64 -11.14 -5.46
N PHE A 55 -14.21 -11.24 -4.27
CA PHE A 55 -13.58 -11.82 -3.09
C PHE A 55 -13.67 -13.33 -3.07
N LEU A 56 -14.89 -13.87 -3.08
CA LEU A 56 -15.17 -15.30 -3.04
C LEU A 56 -16.04 -15.68 -4.23
N ASN A 57 -15.40 -16.29 -5.23
CA ASN A 57 -16.07 -16.73 -6.43
C ASN A 57 -16.73 -18.11 -6.19
N PRO A 58 -18.06 -18.23 -6.27
CA PRO A 58 -18.76 -19.51 -6.02
C PRO A 58 -18.38 -20.59 -7.04
N ASP A 59 -17.98 -20.21 -8.26
CA ASP A 59 -17.58 -21.11 -9.33
C ASP A 59 -16.12 -21.58 -9.19
N ARG A 60 -15.40 -21.11 -8.15
CA ARG A 60 -14.02 -21.52 -7.84
C ARG A 60 -13.81 -21.73 -6.34
N VAL A 61 -13.50 -22.96 -5.97
CA VAL A 61 -13.02 -23.26 -4.61
C VAL A 61 -11.58 -22.76 -4.45
N SER A 62 -11.41 -21.56 -3.89
CA SER A 62 -10.13 -21.02 -3.42
C SER A 62 -10.29 -20.45 -2.02
N MET A 63 -9.26 -20.59 -1.18
CA MET A 63 -9.30 -20.00 0.16
C MET A 63 -9.42 -18.46 0.07
N PRO A 64 -10.27 -17.85 0.91
CA PRO A 64 -10.28 -16.40 1.07
C PRO A 64 -8.96 -15.93 1.68
N ASP A 65 -8.55 -14.71 1.33
CA ASP A 65 -7.38 -14.04 1.90
C ASP A 65 -7.82 -12.67 2.42
N PHE A 66 -7.91 -12.53 3.74
CA PHE A 66 -8.10 -11.24 4.40
C PHE A 66 -6.76 -10.63 4.73
N ASP A 67 -6.53 -9.49 4.09
CA ASP A 67 -5.44 -8.59 4.35
C ASP A 67 -5.86 -7.57 5.42
N VAL A 68 -5.12 -7.48 6.53
CA VAL A 68 -5.47 -6.56 7.64
C VAL A 68 -4.33 -5.60 7.93
N ASP A 69 -4.68 -4.34 8.15
CA ASP A 69 -3.77 -3.26 8.50
C ASP A 69 -3.96 -2.88 9.98
N PHE A 70 -2.87 -2.75 10.72
CA PHE A 70 -2.85 -2.36 12.13
C PHE A 70 -1.94 -1.14 12.35
N ASP A 71 -2.13 -0.42 13.45
CA ASP A 71 -1.10 0.50 13.97
C ASP A 71 0.25 -0.25 14.07
N ASP A 72 1.24 0.25 13.34
CA ASP A 72 2.54 -0.42 13.17
C ASP A 72 3.23 -0.73 14.50
N ARG A 73 3.07 0.15 15.49
CA ARG A 73 3.68 0.01 16.82
C ARG A 73 3.03 -1.10 17.65
N ARG A 74 1.73 -1.34 17.45
CA ARG A 74 0.90 -2.24 18.27
C ARG A 74 0.54 -3.55 17.59
N ARG A 75 0.96 -3.74 16.34
CA ARG A 75 0.81 -4.99 15.58
C ARG A 75 1.34 -6.22 16.33
N GLY A 76 2.44 -6.07 17.07
CA GLY A 76 3.02 -7.14 17.87
C GLY A 76 2.06 -7.69 18.93
N GLU A 77 1.22 -6.84 19.52
CA GLU A 77 0.22 -7.24 20.52
C GLU A 77 -0.85 -8.15 19.91
N VAL A 78 -1.26 -7.87 18.66
CA VAL A 78 -2.25 -8.71 17.95
C VAL A 78 -1.65 -10.07 17.60
N ILE A 79 -0.40 -10.11 17.15
CA ILE A 79 0.30 -11.38 16.87
C ILE A 79 0.44 -12.20 18.17
N GLN A 80 0.78 -11.53 19.28
CA GLN A 80 0.86 -12.17 20.59
C GLN A 80 -0.48 -12.75 21.01
N TYR A 81 -1.57 -11.99 20.89
CA TYR A 81 -2.93 -12.47 21.17
C TYR A 81 -3.29 -13.72 20.36
N VAL A 82 -3.04 -13.69 19.04
CA VAL A 82 -3.31 -14.83 18.16
C VAL A 82 -2.46 -16.05 18.57
N THR A 83 -1.20 -15.83 18.93
CA THR A 83 -0.29 -16.90 19.38
C THR A 83 -0.79 -17.53 20.68
N GLU A 84 -1.15 -16.72 21.68
CA GLU A 84 -1.65 -17.19 22.97
C GLU A 84 -3.00 -17.91 22.84
N LYS A 85 -3.88 -17.41 21.97
CA LYS A 85 -5.24 -17.95 21.79
C LYS A 85 -5.29 -19.24 20.98
N TYR A 86 -4.51 -19.33 19.91
CA TYR A 86 -4.55 -20.46 18.97
C TYR A 86 -3.43 -21.49 19.19
N GLY A 87 -2.50 -21.20 20.10
CA GLY A 87 -1.39 -22.08 20.49
C GLY A 87 -0.07 -21.68 19.83
N ASP A 88 0.98 -21.56 20.63
CA ASP A 88 2.32 -21.20 20.17
C ASP A 88 2.94 -22.26 19.25
N GLU A 89 2.54 -23.53 19.40
CA GLU A 89 2.95 -24.58 18.47
C GLU A 89 2.27 -24.52 17.09
N ARG A 90 1.26 -23.66 16.90
CA ARG A 90 0.38 -23.62 15.71
C ARG A 90 0.43 -22.29 14.94
N VAL A 91 1.13 -21.31 15.49
CA VAL A 91 1.25 -19.97 14.91
C VAL A 91 2.73 -19.65 14.70
N ALA A 92 3.10 -19.26 13.48
CA ALA A 92 4.46 -18.84 13.17
C ALA A 92 4.48 -17.70 12.17
N GLN A 93 5.47 -16.82 12.27
CA GLN A 93 5.72 -15.86 11.19
C GLN A 93 6.39 -16.53 9.99
N ILE A 94 6.29 -15.90 8.83
CA ILE A 94 6.82 -16.46 7.59
C ILE A 94 8.28 -16.06 7.39
N VAL A 95 9.15 -16.97 6.96
CA VAL A 95 10.51 -16.61 6.54
C VAL A 95 10.51 -15.85 5.22
N THR A 96 11.43 -14.90 5.11
CA THR A 96 11.85 -14.35 3.83
C THR A 96 13.31 -14.66 3.57
N TYR A 97 13.65 -15.03 2.34
CA TYR A 97 15.03 -15.27 1.95
C TYR A 97 15.54 -14.10 1.11
N GLY A 98 16.45 -13.32 1.68
CA GLY A 98 17.11 -12.21 1.01
C GLY A 98 17.95 -12.72 -0.15
N THR A 99 17.55 -12.36 -1.37
CA THR A 99 18.29 -12.67 -2.60
C THR A 99 19.24 -11.54 -2.96
N ILE A 100 20.49 -11.86 -3.28
CA ILE A 100 21.49 -10.90 -3.75
C ILE A 100 21.03 -10.33 -5.10
N LYS A 101 20.77 -9.02 -5.15
CA LYS A 101 20.37 -8.30 -6.37
C LYS A 101 21.60 -7.72 -7.10
N ALA A 102 21.48 -7.47 -8.41
CA ALA A 102 22.54 -6.93 -9.28
C ALA A 102 23.47 -5.90 -8.61
N LYS A 103 22.93 -4.80 -8.06
CA LYS A 103 23.73 -3.76 -7.41
C LYS A 103 24.50 -4.26 -6.20
N GLN A 104 23.88 -5.12 -5.38
CA GLN A 104 24.53 -5.72 -4.22
C GLN A 104 25.60 -6.73 -4.65
N ALA A 105 25.35 -7.51 -5.70
CA ALA A 105 26.31 -8.45 -6.26
C ALA A 105 27.60 -7.73 -6.70
N LEU A 106 27.49 -6.59 -7.40
CA LEU A 106 28.64 -5.77 -7.81
C LEU A 106 29.42 -5.21 -6.61
N LYS A 107 28.71 -4.65 -5.62
CA LYS A 107 29.35 -4.09 -4.42
C LYS A 107 30.07 -5.16 -3.59
N ASP A 108 29.48 -6.35 -3.50
CA ASP A 108 30.06 -7.45 -2.75
C ASP A 108 31.22 -8.13 -3.48
N ALA A 109 31.11 -8.35 -4.79
CA ALA A 109 32.21 -8.82 -5.61
C ALA A 109 33.41 -7.87 -5.48
N GLY A 110 33.19 -6.55 -5.56
CA GLY A 110 34.23 -5.55 -5.35
C GLY A 110 34.88 -5.65 -3.97
N ARG A 111 34.08 -5.79 -2.91
CA ARG A 111 34.57 -5.92 -1.53
C ARG A 111 35.40 -7.20 -1.34
N VAL A 112 34.94 -8.34 -1.86
CA VAL A 112 35.61 -9.64 -1.71
C VAL A 112 36.93 -9.68 -2.47
N LEU A 113 37.00 -9.04 -3.64
CA LEU A 113 38.22 -8.92 -4.44
C LEU A 113 39.21 -7.86 -3.91
N GLY A 114 38.87 -7.16 -2.81
CA GLY A 114 39.75 -6.17 -2.18
C GLY A 114 39.76 -4.79 -2.84
N PHE A 115 38.81 -4.50 -3.73
CA PHE A 115 38.68 -3.20 -4.37
C PHE A 115 38.09 -2.14 -3.42
N PRO A 116 38.42 -0.85 -3.60
CA PRO A 116 37.84 0.22 -2.81
C PRO A 116 36.33 0.36 -3.03
N PHE A 117 35.62 0.92 -2.05
CA PHE A 117 34.17 1.17 -2.13
C PHE A 117 33.75 1.95 -3.39
N SER A 118 34.62 2.83 -3.87
CA SER A 118 34.43 3.59 -5.11
C SER A 118 34.23 2.72 -6.35
N MET A 119 34.79 1.51 -6.41
CA MET A 119 34.60 0.57 -7.52
C MET A 119 33.13 0.11 -7.61
N GLY A 120 32.54 -0.29 -6.48
CA GLY A 120 31.13 -0.65 -6.41
C GLY A 120 30.20 0.52 -6.75
N GLU A 121 30.52 1.72 -6.28
CA GLU A 121 29.75 2.94 -6.64
C GLU A 121 29.87 3.28 -8.14
N LYS A 122 31.07 3.17 -8.72
CA LYS A 122 31.30 3.38 -10.17
C LYS A 122 30.41 2.45 -11.00
N LEU A 123 30.45 1.15 -10.69
CA LEU A 123 29.65 0.14 -11.39
C LEU A 123 28.15 0.36 -11.21
N THR A 124 27.68 0.59 -9.98
CA THR A 124 26.25 0.72 -9.70
C THR A 124 25.63 2.03 -10.21
N LYS A 125 26.42 3.10 -10.38
CA LYS A 125 25.97 4.35 -11.00
C LYS A 125 25.86 4.27 -12.52
N ALA A 126 26.71 3.47 -13.17
CA ALA A 126 26.65 3.23 -14.61
C ALA A 126 25.48 2.31 -15.02
N MET A 127 24.85 1.62 -14.07
CA MET A 127 23.68 0.79 -14.34
C MET A 127 22.47 1.63 -14.75
N PRO A 128 21.62 1.13 -15.65
CA PRO A 128 20.33 1.73 -15.96
C PRO A 128 19.48 1.98 -14.71
N PRO A 129 18.62 3.02 -14.71
CA PRO A 129 17.68 3.25 -13.63
C PRO A 129 16.75 2.04 -13.44
N ALA A 130 16.36 1.78 -12.20
CA ALA A 130 15.40 0.72 -11.91
C ALA A 130 14.02 1.05 -12.50
N VAL A 131 13.34 0.05 -13.06
CA VAL A 131 11.95 0.19 -13.52
C VAL A 131 11.06 -0.54 -12.53
N MET A 132 10.07 0.15 -11.98
CA MET A 132 9.17 -0.40 -10.95
C MET A 132 9.92 -1.01 -9.75
N GLY A 133 11.03 -0.37 -9.34
CA GLY A 133 11.86 -0.83 -8.23
C GLY A 133 12.70 -2.08 -8.51
N LYS A 134 12.74 -2.56 -9.76
CA LYS A 134 13.59 -3.68 -10.18
C LYS A 134 14.77 -3.17 -11.00
N ASP A 135 15.96 -3.44 -10.49
CA ASP A 135 17.20 -3.28 -11.25
C ASP A 135 17.21 -4.24 -12.45
N MET A 136 17.89 -3.85 -13.53
CA MET A 136 18.19 -4.78 -14.62
C MET A 136 19.13 -5.88 -14.10
N PRO A 137 18.87 -7.17 -14.42
CA PRO A 137 19.77 -8.26 -14.04
C PRO A 137 21.11 -8.13 -14.78
N LEU A 138 22.19 -8.65 -14.19
CA LEU A 138 23.55 -8.44 -14.71
C LEU A 138 23.76 -9.10 -16.08
N ASP A 139 23.16 -10.28 -16.29
CA ASP A 139 23.18 -10.98 -17.58
C ASP A 139 22.46 -10.18 -18.68
N GLY A 140 21.34 -9.53 -18.33
CA GLY A 140 20.57 -8.65 -19.21
C GLY A 140 21.34 -7.44 -19.72
N MET A 141 22.42 -7.02 -19.04
CA MET A 141 23.27 -5.90 -19.48
C MET A 141 24.02 -6.21 -20.78
N PHE A 142 24.31 -7.49 -21.04
CA PHE A 142 25.05 -7.95 -22.22
C PHE A 142 24.22 -8.79 -23.19
N ASN A 143 22.97 -9.12 -22.87
CA ASN A 143 22.08 -9.87 -23.76
C ASN A 143 21.35 -8.93 -24.76
N PRO A 144 21.64 -8.99 -26.08
CA PRO A 144 20.99 -8.13 -27.08
C PRO A 144 19.48 -8.34 -27.23
N GLU A 145 18.97 -9.50 -26.84
CA GLU A 145 17.54 -9.83 -26.87
C GLU A 145 16.79 -9.25 -25.66
N HIS A 146 17.50 -8.78 -24.64
CA HIS A 146 16.87 -8.18 -23.47
C HIS A 146 16.16 -6.89 -23.87
N PRO A 147 14.85 -6.68 -23.53
CA PRO A 147 14.06 -5.53 -23.99
C PRO A 147 14.70 -4.17 -23.69
N ARG A 148 15.47 -4.12 -22.60
CA ARG A 148 16.12 -2.90 -22.10
C ARG A 148 17.61 -2.82 -22.46
N TYR A 149 18.14 -3.71 -23.30
CA TYR A 149 19.57 -3.80 -23.63
C TYR A 149 20.21 -2.46 -24.03
N LYS A 150 19.47 -1.62 -24.77
CA LYS A 150 19.94 -0.30 -25.21
C LYS A 150 20.23 0.66 -24.05
N GLU A 151 19.54 0.53 -22.93
CA GLU A 151 19.73 1.39 -21.75
C GLU A 151 21.08 1.14 -21.06
N ALA A 152 21.65 -0.05 -21.19
CA ALA A 152 22.87 -0.47 -20.51
C ALA A 152 24.17 -0.12 -21.27
N SER A 153 24.12 0.80 -22.25
CA SER A 153 25.30 1.16 -23.06
C SER A 153 26.43 1.74 -22.23
N GLU A 154 26.12 2.63 -21.28
CA GLU A 154 27.12 3.25 -20.39
C GLU A 154 27.80 2.21 -19.50
N PHE A 155 27.00 1.28 -18.92
CA PHE A 155 27.53 0.17 -18.15
C PHE A 155 28.51 -0.69 -18.96
N ARG A 156 28.16 -1.05 -20.20
CA ARG A 156 29.04 -1.83 -21.07
C ARG A 156 30.35 -1.11 -21.39
N VAL A 157 30.30 0.20 -21.66
CA VAL A 157 31.51 1.01 -21.87
C VAL A 157 32.43 0.97 -20.64
N VAL A 158 31.88 1.06 -19.43
CA VAL A 158 32.68 0.95 -18.20
C VAL A 158 33.36 -0.42 -18.09
N ILE A 159 32.64 -1.50 -18.37
CA ILE A 159 33.19 -2.86 -18.32
C ILE A 159 34.24 -3.11 -19.41
N GLU A 160 34.05 -2.58 -20.62
CA GLU A 160 34.99 -2.72 -21.74
C GLU A 160 36.26 -1.88 -21.56
N SER A 161 36.16 -0.74 -20.88
CA SER A 161 37.29 0.19 -20.67
C SER A 161 38.14 -0.10 -19.44
N ASP A 162 37.61 -0.83 -18.46
CA ASP A 162 38.27 -1.07 -17.17
C ASP A 162 38.35 -2.58 -16.86
N PRO A 163 39.55 -3.19 -16.98
CA PRO A 163 39.75 -4.62 -16.69
C PRO A 163 39.42 -5.03 -15.25
N GLU A 164 39.60 -4.13 -14.28
CA GLU A 164 39.26 -4.39 -12.87
C GLU A 164 37.74 -4.43 -12.71
N ALA A 165 37.03 -3.46 -13.33
CA ALA A 165 35.57 -3.43 -13.36
C ALA A 165 34.99 -4.69 -14.02
N LYS A 166 35.62 -5.17 -15.11
CA LYS A 166 35.26 -6.46 -15.74
C LYS A 166 35.44 -7.64 -14.77
N THR A 167 36.55 -7.71 -14.05
CA THR A 167 36.81 -8.77 -13.08
C THR A 167 35.75 -8.80 -11.96
N VAL A 168 35.36 -7.62 -11.48
CA VAL A 168 34.27 -7.47 -10.49
C VAL A 168 32.94 -7.93 -11.08
N PHE A 169 32.60 -7.52 -12.31
CA PHE A 169 31.37 -7.92 -12.99
C PHE A 169 31.28 -9.43 -13.21
N ASP A 170 32.34 -10.04 -13.74
CA ASP A 170 32.41 -11.49 -14.00
C ASP A 170 32.20 -12.28 -12.71
N THR A 171 32.75 -11.80 -11.59
CA THR A 171 32.54 -12.40 -10.26
C THR A 171 31.10 -12.18 -9.76
N ALA A 172 30.55 -10.98 -9.97
CA ALA A 172 29.19 -10.63 -9.54
C ALA A 172 28.10 -11.47 -10.25
N LEU A 173 28.31 -11.88 -11.51
CA LEU A 173 27.41 -12.78 -12.23
C LEU A 173 27.18 -14.10 -11.47
N GLY A 174 28.22 -14.64 -10.83
CA GLY A 174 28.12 -15.86 -10.02
C GLY A 174 27.49 -15.65 -8.63
N LEU A 175 27.36 -14.39 -8.18
CA LEU A 175 26.78 -14.04 -6.88
C LEU A 175 25.31 -13.61 -6.99
N GLU A 176 24.89 -13.07 -8.13
CA GLU A 176 23.51 -12.63 -8.33
C GLU A 176 22.54 -13.80 -8.17
N ASN A 177 21.38 -13.52 -7.58
CA ASN A 177 20.30 -14.49 -7.32
C ASN A 177 20.55 -15.55 -6.23
N LEU A 178 21.76 -15.62 -5.67
CA LEU A 178 22.02 -16.44 -4.49
C LEU A 178 21.26 -15.93 -3.26
N LYS A 179 20.98 -16.84 -2.30
CA LYS A 179 20.38 -16.50 -1.01
C LYS A 179 21.47 -16.05 -0.02
N ARG A 180 21.26 -14.91 0.63
CA ARG A 180 22.25 -14.25 1.50
C ARG A 180 21.95 -14.47 2.98
N GLN A 181 20.77 -14.06 3.41
CA GLN A 181 20.28 -14.28 4.76
C GLN A 181 18.80 -14.61 4.72
N TRP A 182 18.31 -15.13 5.83
CA TRP A 182 16.89 -15.18 6.10
C TRP A 182 16.48 -13.96 6.93
N GLY A 183 15.20 -13.63 6.85
CA GLY A 183 14.53 -12.62 7.65
C GLY A 183 13.08 -13.05 7.90
N VAL A 184 12.27 -12.14 8.41
CA VAL A 184 10.86 -12.41 8.71
C VAL A 184 9.98 -11.56 7.81
N HIS A 185 8.92 -12.16 7.26
CA HIS A 185 7.96 -11.48 6.40
C HIS A 185 7.33 -10.32 7.16
N ALA A 186 7.21 -9.17 6.48
CA ALA A 186 6.77 -7.95 7.14
C ALA A 186 5.34 -8.03 7.70
N ALA A 187 4.50 -8.90 7.14
CA ALA A 187 3.09 -9.05 7.54
C ALA A 187 2.63 -10.49 7.78
N GLY A 188 3.35 -11.48 7.26
CA GLY A 188 2.78 -12.80 6.99
C GLY A 188 2.88 -13.71 8.19
N VAL A 189 1.74 -14.26 8.61
CA VAL A 189 1.61 -15.22 9.70
C VAL A 189 0.96 -16.49 9.15
N ILE A 190 1.49 -17.64 9.52
CA ILE A 190 0.90 -18.96 9.26
C ILE A 190 0.18 -19.43 10.51
N MET A 191 -1.03 -19.94 10.31
CA MET A 191 -1.83 -20.61 11.31
C MET A 191 -2.16 -22.03 10.85
N SER A 192 -2.18 -22.97 11.81
CA SER A 192 -2.44 -24.38 11.56
C SER A 192 -3.44 -24.96 12.56
N SER A 193 -4.16 -26.00 12.14
CA SER A 193 -4.99 -26.81 13.03
C SER A 193 -4.19 -27.84 13.84
N HIS A 194 -2.98 -28.16 13.39
CA HIS A 194 -2.04 -29.10 14.01
C HIS A 194 -0.73 -28.39 14.35
N PRO A 195 0.11 -28.93 15.25
CA PRO A 195 1.45 -28.39 15.50
C PRO A 195 2.24 -28.21 14.20
N LEU A 196 2.84 -27.04 14.00
CA LEU A 196 3.53 -26.71 12.76
C LEU A 196 4.73 -27.62 12.50
N ILE A 197 5.42 -28.04 13.56
CA ILE A 197 6.60 -28.91 13.49
C ILE A 197 6.29 -30.29 12.87
N ASP A 198 5.03 -30.73 12.90
CA ASP A 198 4.60 -32.00 12.31
C ASP A 198 4.37 -31.89 10.79
N ILE A 199 4.32 -30.65 10.25
CA ILE A 199 3.98 -30.36 8.85
C ILE A 199 5.15 -29.71 8.11
N ILE A 200 5.77 -28.71 8.73
CA ILE A 200 6.84 -27.90 8.13
C ILE A 200 8.01 -27.70 9.09
N PRO A 201 9.24 -27.55 8.57
CA PRO A 201 10.35 -27.09 9.38
C PRO A 201 10.11 -25.66 9.87
N ILE A 202 10.37 -25.43 11.16
CA ILE A 202 10.32 -24.12 11.82
C ILE A 202 11.69 -23.80 12.42
N MET A 203 11.90 -22.54 12.78
CA MET A 203 13.08 -22.05 13.47
C MET A 203 12.70 -20.98 14.48
N LYS A 204 13.49 -20.87 15.55
CA LYS A 204 13.32 -19.83 16.55
C LYS A 204 14.35 -18.73 16.31
N ARG A 205 13.88 -17.48 16.24
CA ARG A 205 14.76 -16.32 16.13
C ARG A 205 15.43 -16.06 17.49
N GLU A 206 16.75 -15.99 17.52
CA GLU A 206 17.51 -15.86 18.77
C GLU A 206 17.29 -14.53 19.49
N GLN A 207 17.06 -13.45 18.74
CA GLN A 207 16.98 -12.09 19.29
C GLN A 207 15.77 -11.87 20.20
N ASP A 208 14.63 -12.49 19.88
CA ASP A 208 13.35 -12.24 20.56
C ASP A 208 12.49 -13.50 20.75
N GLY A 209 12.99 -14.66 20.34
CA GLY A 209 12.31 -15.94 20.52
C GLY A 209 11.13 -16.21 19.59
N GLN A 210 10.88 -15.35 18.59
CA GLN A 210 9.76 -15.55 17.65
C GLN A 210 9.95 -16.83 16.82
N ILE A 211 8.87 -17.59 16.66
CA ILE A 211 8.84 -18.79 15.80
C ILE A 211 8.57 -18.36 14.35
N VAL A 212 9.40 -18.88 13.45
CA VAL A 212 9.39 -18.56 12.02
C VAL A 212 9.38 -19.85 11.21
N THR A 213 8.62 -19.92 10.13
CA THR A 213 8.68 -21.03 9.17
C THR A 213 10.06 -21.11 8.50
N GLN A 214 10.49 -22.27 8.00
CA GLN A 214 11.63 -22.33 7.07
C GLN A 214 11.18 -22.43 5.61
N PHE A 215 9.89 -22.61 5.36
CA PHE A 215 9.30 -22.51 4.02
C PHE A 215 8.71 -21.14 3.79
N ASP A 216 8.79 -20.66 2.55
CA ASP A 216 8.10 -19.44 2.14
C ASP A 216 6.58 -19.67 2.11
N TYR A 217 5.82 -18.57 2.12
CA TYR A 217 4.36 -18.69 2.19
C TYR A 217 3.73 -19.49 1.04
N PRO A 218 4.18 -19.41 -0.23
CA PRO A 218 3.56 -20.20 -1.30
C PRO A 218 3.72 -21.70 -1.05
N SER A 219 4.88 -22.12 -0.53
CA SER A 219 5.11 -23.50 -0.14
C SER A 219 4.19 -23.90 1.02
N CYS A 220 4.06 -23.05 2.05
CA CYS A 220 3.13 -23.29 3.16
C CYS A 220 1.66 -23.40 2.70
N GLU A 221 1.18 -22.50 1.85
CA GLU A 221 -0.19 -22.52 1.30
C GLU A 221 -0.44 -23.78 0.46
N SER A 222 0.56 -24.23 -0.31
CA SER A 222 0.46 -25.47 -1.11
C SER A 222 0.29 -26.73 -0.26
N LEU A 223 0.74 -26.68 1.00
CA LEU A 223 0.56 -27.73 2.00
C LEU A 223 -0.77 -27.60 2.77
N GLY A 224 -1.61 -26.62 2.42
CA GLY A 224 -2.91 -26.40 3.05
C GLY A 224 -2.86 -25.58 4.35
N LEU A 225 -1.72 -24.97 4.67
CA LEU A 225 -1.60 -24.07 5.82
C LEU A 225 -2.29 -22.73 5.52
N ILE A 226 -2.85 -22.11 6.56
CA ILE A 226 -3.57 -20.85 6.41
C ILE A 226 -2.60 -19.70 6.59
N LYS A 227 -2.48 -18.86 5.56
CA LYS A 227 -1.78 -17.59 5.62
C LYS A 227 -2.75 -16.49 6.04
N MET A 228 -2.28 -15.57 6.88
CA MET A 228 -2.93 -14.32 7.22
C MET A 228 -1.91 -13.18 7.19
N ASP A 229 -2.30 -12.03 6.67
CA ASP A 229 -1.42 -10.86 6.60
C ASP A 229 -1.80 -9.81 7.66
N PHE A 230 -0.93 -9.66 8.66
CA PHE A 230 -0.96 -8.65 9.70
C PHE A 230 0.02 -7.54 9.30
N LEU A 231 -0.41 -6.57 8.51
CA LEU A 231 0.47 -5.48 8.08
C LEU A 231 0.48 -4.35 9.13
N GLY A 232 1.67 -3.89 9.48
CA GLY A 232 1.82 -2.62 10.21
C GLY A 232 1.74 -1.46 9.22
N LEU A 233 0.77 -0.57 9.40
CA LEU A 233 0.57 0.59 8.54
C LEU A 233 0.85 1.88 9.31
N ARG A 234 1.97 2.52 8.98
CA ARG A 234 2.42 3.78 9.59
C ARG A 234 1.36 4.89 9.60
N ASN A 235 0.44 4.93 8.62
CA ASN A 235 -0.60 5.96 8.60
C ASN A 235 -1.69 5.74 9.64
N LEU A 236 -1.94 4.49 10.07
CA LEU A 236 -2.82 4.24 11.22
C LEU A 236 -2.16 4.74 12.50
N THR A 237 -0.83 4.59 12.62
CA THR A 237 -0.04 5.20 13.71
C THR A 237 -0.15 6.73 13.70
N ILE A 238 0.02 7.37 12.54
CA ILE A 238 -0.11 8.83 12.40
C ILE A 238 -1.52 9.30 12.80
N ILE A 239 -2.56 8.57 12.38
CA ILE A 239 -3.94 8.87 12.77
C ILE A 239 -4.11 8.76 14.28
N SER A 240 -3.66 7.67 14.91
CA SER A 240 -3.72 7.50 16.37
C SER A 240 -3.01 8.65 17.11
N ASP A 241 -1.82 9.05 16.64
CA ASP A 241 -1.07 10.16 17.24
C ASP A 241 -1.75 11.52 17.02
N ALA A 242 -2.41 11.72 15.88
CA ALA A 242 -3.19 12.95 15.61
C ALA A 242 -4.41 13.04 16.55
N LEU A 243 -5.14 11.94 16.74
CA LEU A 243 -6.26 11.87 17.68
C LEU A 243 -5.80 12.10 19.13
N ALA A 244 -4.65 11.54 19.52
CA ALA A 244 -4.06 11.80 20.82
C ALA A 244 -3.70 13.29 21.00
N ASN A 245 -3.13 13.93 19.98
CA ASN A 245 -2.85 15.37 19.98
C ASN A 245 -4.13 16.20 20.08
N ILE A 246 -5.21 15.84 19.39
CA ILE A 246 -6.52 16.53 19.47
C ILE A 246 -7.05 16.46 20.90
N ARG A 247 -7.03 15.28 21.53
CA ARG A 247 -7.44 15.10 22.92
C ARG A 247 -6.58 15.94 23.88
N MET A 248 -5.26 15.91 23.72
CA MET A 248 -4.33 16.64 24.59
C MET A 248 -4.42 18.17 24.44
N ASN A 249 -4.60 18.66 23.22
CA ASN A 249 -4.56 20.10 22.90
C ASN A 249 -5.94 20.76 23.04
N ARG A 250 -7.02 20.06 22.66
CA ARG A 250 -8.38 20.61 22.61
C ARG A 250 -9.36 19.96 23.59
N GLY A 251 -9.03 18.79 24.14
CA GLY A 251 -9.95 18.03 25.00
C GLY A 251 -11.09 17.35 24.23
N GLU A 252 -10.97 17.22 22.91
CA GLU A 252 -11.99 16.63 22.03
C GLU A 252 -11.73 15.13 21.80
N GLU A 253 -12.80 14.34 21.77
CA GLU A 253 -12.79 12.91 21.42
C GLU A 253 -13.38 12.72 20.02
N LEU A 254 -12.52 12.67 19.01
CA LEU A 254 -12.94 12.46 17.62
C LEU A 254 -12.96 10.96 17.27
N VAL A 255 -14.09 10.49 16.77
CA VAL A 255 -14.26 9.14 16.20
C VAL A 255 -14.36 9.27 14.68
N LEU A 256 -13.35 8.78 13.96
CA LEU A 256 -13.26 8.96 12.51
C LEU A 256 -14.24 8.06 11.75
N GLU A 257 -14.57 6.92 12.35
CA GLU A 257 -15.48 5.91 11.84
C GLU A 257 -16.93 6.41 11.76
N ASP A 258 -17.28 7.45 12.52
CA ASP A 258 -18.61 8.09 12.50
C ASP A 258 -18.71 9.21 11.46
N LEU A 259 -17.62 9.56 10.78
CA LEU A 259 -17.60 10.64 9.80
C LEU A 259 -18.29 10.22 8.50
N ALA A 260 -19.19 11.07 8.02
CA ALA A 260 -19.64 11.01 6.64
C ALA A 260 -18.48 11.35 5.68
N LEU A 261 -18.54 10.80 4.46
CA LEU A 261 -17.52 10.95 3.42
C LEU A 261 -17.80 12.14 2.47
N ASP A 262 -18.41 13.21 2.96
CA ASP A 262 -18.90 14.36 2.19
C ASP A 262 -18.37 15.73 2.68
N ASP A 263 -17.36 15.75 3.56
CA ASP A 263 -16.80 16.98 4.15
C ASP A 263 -16.12 17.88 3.11
N ARG A 264 -16.76 19.01 2.83
CA ARG A 264 -16.32 19.95 1.79
C ARG A 264 -14.91 20.52 2.04
N PRO A 265 -14.53 20.97 3.26
CA PRO A 265 -13.17 21.43 3.55
C PRO A 265 -12.07 20.41 3.20
N SER A 266 -12.31 19.12 3.44
CA SER A 266 -11.40 18.04 3.07
C SER A 266 -11.20 17.95 1.56
N TYR A 267 -12.28 18.01 0.79
CA TYR A 267 -12.22 18.03 -0.68
C TYR A 267 -11.58 19.30 -1.24
N ASP A 268 -11.83 20.46 -0.63
CA ASP A 268 -11.22 21.71 -1.05
C ASP A 268 -9.70 21.70 -0.82
N LEU A 269 -9.23 21.07 0.27
CA LEU A 269 -7.80 20.82 0.52
C LEU A 269 -7.18 19.96 -0.60
N LEU A 270 -7.84 18.86 -0.97
CA LEU A 270 -7.39 17.98 -2.06
C LEU A 270 -7.42 18.70 -3.42
N THR A 271 -8.45 19.49 -3.68
CA THR A 271 -8.62 20.28 -4.90
C THR A 271 -7.51 21.32 -5.08
N ARG A 272 -7.01 21.94 -4.00
CA ARG A 272 -5.83 22.82 -4.05
C ARG A 272 -4.52 22.04 -4.26
N GLY A 273 -4.55 20.73 -4.04
CA GLY A 273 -3.37 19.87 -4.02
C GLY A 273 -2.51 20.09 -2.77
N ASP A 274 -3.12 20.53 -1.67
CA ASP A 274 -2.48 20.77 -0.36
C ASP A 274 -2.31 19.46 0.44
N SER A 275 -2.07 18.35 -0.23
CA SER A 275 -2.16 16.98 0.31
C SER A 275 -0.83 16.42 0.82
N LEU A 276 0.20 17.25 1.03
CA LEU A 276 1.47 16.75 1.56
C LEU A 276 1.24 16.12 2.94
N GLY A 277 1.58 14.83 3.09
CA GLY A 277 1.30 14.04 4.29
C GLY A 277 0.00 13.23 4.25
N VAL A 278 -0.94 13.55 3.35
CA VAL A 278 -2.18 12.79 3.17
C VAL A 278 -1.87 11.44 2.52
N PHE A 279 -2.41 10.36 3.08
CA PHE A 279 -2.10 9.00 2.65
C PHE A 279 -2.39 8.80 1.16
N GLN A 280 -1.48 8.12 0.43
CA GLN A 280 -1.51 7.86 -1.02
C GLN A 280 -1.51 9.10 -1.94
N LEU A 281 -1.80 10.30 -1.44
CA LEU A 281 -2.11 11.48 -2.24
C LEU A 281 -1.03 12.57 -2.18
N ASP A 282 0.14 12.31 -1.59
CA ASP A 282 1.15 13.33 -1.30
C ASP A 282 2.18 13.56 -2.43
N GLY A 283 2.24 12.70 -3.45
CA GLY A 283 3.23 12.80 -4.54
C GLY A 283 3.11 14.07 -5.39
N GLY A 284 4.25 14.60 -5.88
CA GLY A 284 4.29 15.84 -6.66
C GLY A 284 3.33 15.87 -7.87
N PRO A 285 3.42 14.92 -8.81
CA PRO A 285 2.49 14.87 -9.94
C PRO A 285 1.08 14.40 -9.55
N MET A 286 0.92 13.63 -8.45
CA MET A 286 -0.40 13.31 -7.89
C MET A 286 -1.14 14.60 -7.45
N ARG A 287 -0.45 15.52 -6.79
CA ARG A 287 -1.00 16.85 -6.43
C ARG A 287 -1.37 17.68 -7.65
N ALA A 288 -0.62 17.57 -8.75
CA ALA A 288 -0.96 18.22 -10.00
C ALA A 288 -2.21 17.62 -10.63
N LEU A 289 -2.34 16.29 -10.61
CA LEU A 289 -3.54 15.58 -11.05
C LEU A 289 -4.76 15.98 -10.22
N MET A 290 -4.64 16.08 -8.89
CA MET A 290 -5.77 16.51 -8.05
C MET A 290 -6.23 17.94 -8.37
N ARG A 291 -5.32 18.87 -8.65
CA ARG A 291 -5.70 20.22 -9.11
C ARG A 291 -6.44 20.20 -10.45
N LEU A 292 -6.08 19.29 -11.34
CA LEU A 292 -6.76 19.09 -12.61
C LEU A 292 -8.14 18.43 -12.42
N MET A 293 -8.21 17.40 -11.58
CA MET A 293 -9.41 16.59 -11.34
C MET A 293 -10.45 17.33 -10.49
N LYS A 294 -10.02 18.13 -9.52
CA LYS A 294 -10.86 18.82 -8.53
C LYS A 294 -11.79 17.82 -7.82
N PRO A 295 -11.24 16.90 -7.01
CA PRO A 295 -12.05 15.90 -6.33
C PRO A 295 -13.08 16.56 -5.40
N ASP A 296 -14.33 16.13 -5.47
CA ASP A 296 -15.46 16.66 -4.69
C ASP A 296 -16.36 15.57 -4.09
N ASN A 297 -16.04 14.30 -4.33
CA ASN A 297 -16.73 13.15 -3.74
C ASN A 297 -15.74 12.02 -3.46
N PHE A 298 -16.18 11.02 -2.70
CA PHE A 298 -15.32 9.92 -2.27
C PHE A 298 -14.86 9.02 -3.43
N GLY A 299 -15.70 8.87 -4.45
CA GLY A 299 -15.39 8.12 -5.68
C GLY A 299 -14.13 8.66 -6.36
N ASP A 300 -13.94 9.98 -6.37
CA ASP A 300 -12.74 10.61 -6.94
C ASP A 300 -11.46 10.22 -6.19
N ILE A 301 -11.51 10.08 -4.86
CA ILE A 301 -10.35 9.65 -4.05
C ILE A 301 -9.97 8.22 -4.43
N SER A 302 -10.96 7.31 -4.51
CA SER A 302 -10.74 5.94 -4.97
C SER A 302 -10.19 5.91 -6.41
N ALA A 303 -10.68 6.77 -7.29
CA ALA A 303 -10.23 6.87 -8.69
C ALA A 303 -8.78 7.40 -8.79
N LEU A 304 -8.40 8.41 -8.00
CA LEU A 304 -7.02 8.91 -7.93
C LEU A 304 -6.04 7.79 -7.59
N ILE A 305 -6.35 7.01 -6.55
CA ILE A 305 -5.53 5.88 -6.09
C ILE A 305 -5.39 4.82 -7.20
N ALA A 306 -6.50 4.52 -7.91
CA ALA A 306 -6.50 3.52 -8.98
C ALA A 306 -5.77 3.99 -10.26
N LEU A 307 -5.93 5.26 -10.64
CA LEU A 307 -5.48 5.82 -11.92
C LEU A 307 -4.03 6.31 -11.90
N TYR A 308 -3.51 6.76 -10.76
CA TYR A 308 -2.15 7.30 -10.67
C TYR A 308 -1.08 6.19 -10.60
N ARG A 309 -1.04 5.37 -11.65
CA ARG A 309 -0.13 4.23 -11.83
C ARG A 309 0.42 4.23 -13.25
N PRO A 310 1.58 3.61 -13.52
CA PRO A 310 2.21 3.67 -14.85
C PRO A 310 1.30 3.22 -16.01
N GLY A 311 0.49 2.17 -15.81
CA GLY A 311 -0.43 1.65 -16.84
C GLY A 311 -1.52 2.65 -17.25
N PRO A 312 -2.42 3.07 -16.34
CA PRO A 312 -3.46 4.05 -16.68
C PRO A 312 -2.88 5.41 -17.05
N MET A 313 -1.69 5.78 -16.54
CA MET A 313 -1.01 7.00 -16.94
C MET A 313 -0.54 6.96 -18.40
N GLY A 314 0.01 5.83 -18.85
CA GLY A 314 0.39 5.63 -20.25
C GLY A 314 -0.80 5.69 -21.21
N ALA A 315 -2.00 5.29 -20.75
CA ALA A 315 -3.25 5.40 -21.51
C ALA A 315 -3.97 6.76 -21.36
N ASN A 316 -3.35 7.74 -20.67
CA ASN A 316 -3.95 9.04 -20.34
C ASN A 316 -5.29 8.95 -19.57
N SER A 317 -5.61 7.82 -18.94
CA SER A 317 -6.91 7.62 -18.28
C SER A 317 -7.11 8.57 -17.10
N HIS A 318 -6.07 8.81 -16.31
CA HIS A 318 -6.07 9.80 -15.23
C HIS A 318 -6.43 11.23 -15.70
N THR A 319 -5.81 11.69 -16.80
CA THR A 319 -6.09 13.00 -17.40
C THR A 319 -7.48 13.06 -18.02
N ASN A 320 -7.87 12.02 -18.77
CA ASN A 320 -9.20 11.94 -19.37
C ASN A 320 -10.29 11.95 -18.31
N TYR A 321 -10.12 11.23 -17.20
CA TYR A 321 -11.04 11.27 -16.06
C TYR A 321 -11.21 12.70 -15.56
N ALA A 322 -10.09 13.37 -15.28
CA ALA A 322 -10.09 14.73 -14.77
C ALA A 322 -10.74 15.73 -15.74
N LEU A 323 -10.47 15.63 -17.05
CA LEU A 323 -11.06 16.51 -18.04
C LEU A 323 -12.56 16.25 -18.23
N ARG A 324 -12.98 14.99 -18.32
CA ARG A 324 -14.39 14.61 -18.48
C ARG A 324 -15.23 14.99 -17.26
N LYS A 325 -14.72 14.74 -16.05
CA LYS A 325 -15.34 15.19 -14.80
C LYS A 325 -15.68 16.67 -14.82
N ASN A 326 -14.75 17.49 -15.32
CA ASN A 326 -14.90 18.93 -15.35
C ASN A 326 -15.60 19.45 -16.63
N GLY A 327 -16.18 18.58 -17.46
CA GLY A 327 -16.83 18.96 -18.71
C GLY A 327 -15.90 19.55 -19.77
N LEU A 328 -14.59 19.34 -19.64
CA LEU A 328 -13.55 19.84 -20.55
C LEU A 328 -13.22 18.87 -21.69
N GLN A 329 -13.77 17.65 -21.64
CA GLN A 329 -13.65 16.62 -22.67
C GLN A 329 -14.97 15.86 -22.77
N GLU A 330 -15.44 15.59 -23.98
CA GLU A 330 -16.65 14.79 -24.20
C GLU A 330 -16.45 13.32 -23.77
N ILE A 331 -17.51 12.72 -23.24
CA ILE A 331 -17.54 11.30 -22.91
C ILE A 331 -17.96 10.54 -24.16
N THR A 332 -16.99 9.97 -24.87
CA THR A 332 -17.24 9.11 -26.03
C THR A 332 -17.48 7.67 -25.58
N PRO A 333 -18.59 7.01 -25.97
CA PRO A 333 -18.81 5.60 -25.67
C PRO A 333 -17.81 4.73 -26.43
N ILE A 334 -17.54 3.53 -25.89
CA ILE A 334 -16.65 2.53 -26.52
C ILE A 334 -17.10 2.19 -27.94
N HIS A 335 -18.41 2.04 -28.12
CA HIS A 335 -19.09 1.81 -29.39
C HIS A 335 -20.52 2.37 -29.27
N PRO A 336 -21.17 2.85 -30.35
CA PRO A 336 -22.53 3.37 -30.29
C PRO A 336 -23.54 2.40 -29.66
N GLU A 337 -23.37 1.08 -29.88
CA GLU A 337 -24.23 0.04 -29.30
C GLU A 337 -24.11 -0.06 -27.77
N PHE A 338 -23.05 0.47 -27.15
CA PHE A 338 -22.87 0.47 -25.69
C PHE A 338 -23.29 1.78 -25.02
N ALA A 339 -23.71 2.79 -25.80
CA ALA A 339 -23.98 4.14 -25.29
C ALA A 339 -25.00 4.14 -24.14
N GLU A 340 -26.03 3.29 -24.22
CA GLU A 340 -27.02 3.14 -23.15
C GLU A 340 -26.73 1.94 -22.23
N SER A 341 -26.29 0.80 -22.77
CA SER A 341 -26.19 -0.44 -21.98
C SER A 341 -25.07 -0.46 -20.95
N LEU A 342 -24.01 0.35 -21.14
CA LEU A 342 -22.88 0.48 -20.21
C LEU A 342 -22.87 1.80 -19.43
N LYS A 343 -23.88 2.65 -19.63
CA LYS A 343 -23.90 4.00 -19.09
C LYS A 343 -23.82 4.01 -17.57
N ASP A 344 -24.66 3.23 -16.90
CA ASP A 344 -24.73 3.13 -15.44
C ASP A 344 -23.45 2.54 -14.82
N ILE A 345 -22.82 1.57 -15.50
CA ILE A 345 -21.58 0.93 -15.02
C ILE A 345 -20.37 1.88 -15.10
N LEU A 346 -20.36 2.78 -16.09
CA LEU A 346 -19.24 3.67 -16.37
C LEU A 346 -19.49 5.13 -15.99
N GLU A 347 -20.66 5.45 -15.43
CA GLU A 347 -21.06 6.80 -15.05
C GLU A 347 -20.09 7.38 -14.00
N GLU A 348 -19.82 6.63 -12.93
CA GLU A 348 -18.91 7.01 -11.84
C GLU A 348 -17.46 7.26 -12.31
N SER A 349 -17.11 6.74 -13.49
CA SER A 349 -15.78 6.82 -14.08
C SER A 349 -15.74 7.64 -15.37
N TYR A 350 -16.79 8.39 -15.65
CA TYR A 350 -16.90 9.27 -16.82
C TYR A 350 -16.59 8.52 -18.14
N GLY A 351 -17.15 7.32 -18.29
CA GLY A 351 -16.99 6.49 -19.50
C GLY A 351 -15.63 5.79 -19.62
N LEU A 352 -14.82 5.73 -18.55
CA LEU A 352 -13.55 5.01 -18.54
C LEU A 352 -13.68 3.71 -17.76
N ILE A 353 -13.03 2.64 -18.22
CA ILE A 353 -12.88 1.43 -17.41
C ILE A 353 -11.67 1.66 -16.48
N ILE A 354 -11.86 1.51 -15.17
CA ILE A 354 -10.85 1.75 -14.13
C ILE A 354 -10.73 0.55 -13.20
N TYR A 355 -11.85 -0.12 -12.94
CA TYR A 355 -11.94 -1.18 -11.96
C TYR A 355 -12.13 -2.56 -12.59
N GLN A 356 -11.65 -3.57 -11.89
CA GLN A 356 -11.88 -4.98 -12.21
C GLN A 356 -13.37 -5.32 -12.09
N GLU A 357 -14.06 -4.72 -11.13
CA GLU A 357 -15.48 -4.84 -10.87
C GLU A 357 -16.30 -4.29 -12.05
N GLN A 358 -15.85 -3.22 -12.71
CA GLN A 358 -16.48 -2.72 -13.94
C GLN A 358 -16.33 -3.72 -15.08
N VAL A 359 -15.17 -4.35 -15.24
CA VAL A 359 -14.99 -5.43 -16.24
C VAL A 359 -15.96 -6.58 -15.98
N MET A 360 -16.16 -6.94 -14.71
CA MET A 360 -17.09 -8.00 -14.34
C MET A 360 -18.54 -7.62 -14.65
N ALA A 361 -18.96 -6.40 -14.27
CA ALA A 361 -20.30 -5.88 -14.53
C ALA A 361 -20.59 -5.75 -16.04
N ILE A 362 -19.61 -5.29 -16.82
CA ILE A 362 -19.69 -5.23 -18.29
C ILE A 362 -19.93 -6.62 -18.85
N ALA A 363 -19.13 -7.62 -18.47
CA ALA A 363 -19.28 -8.98 -18.98
C ALA A 363 -20.64 -9.60 -18.63
N GLN A 364 -21.15 -9.35 -17.42
CA GLN A 364 -22.50 -9.76 -17.05
C GLN A 364 -23.56 -9.10 -17.93
N ARG A 365 -23.48 -7.78 -18.11
CA ARG A 365 -24.48 -6.99 -18.86
C ARG A 365 -24.50 -7.30 -20.35
N VAL A 366 -23.33 -7.40 -20.99
CA VAL A 366 -23.24 -7.51 -22.45
C VAL A 366 -23.16 -8.95 -22.94
N ALA A 367 -22.55 -9.85 -22.17
CA ALA A 367 -22.35 -11.24 -22.56
C ALA A 367 -23.21 -12.23 -21.77
N GLY A 368 -24.00 -11.76 -20.79
CA GLY A 368 -24.87 -12.61 -19.98
C GLY A 368 -24.12 -13.53 -19.00
N PHE A 369 -22.86 -13.21 -18.67
CA PHE A 369 -22.05 -14.02 -17.76
C PHE A 369 -22.58 -13.94 -16.32
N SER A 370 -22.45 -15.02 -15.56
CA SER A 370 -22.53 -14.94 -14.10
C SER A 370 -21.37 -14.10 -13.56
N LEU A 371 -21.50 -13.53 -12.36
CA LEU A 371 -20.39 -12.81 -11.73
C LEU A 371 -19.18 -13.72 -11.47
N GLY A 372 -19.42 -15.02 -11.22
CA GLY A 372 -18.35 -16.02 -11.10
C GLY A 372 -17.61 -16.26 -12.41
N GLN A 373 -18.33 -16.41 -13.53
CA GLN A 373 -17.75 -16.48 -14.88
C GLN A 373 -16.98 -15.20 -15.23
N ALA A 374 -17.49 -14.03 -14.85
CA ALA A 374 -16.87 -12.75 -15.10
C ALA A 374 -15.52 -12.58 -14.34
N ASP A 375 -15.39 -13.06 -13.10
CA ASP A 375 -14.09 -13.10 -12.40
C ASP A 375 -13.12 -14.09 -13.05
N ILE A 376 -13.60 -15.23 -13.58
CA ILE A 376 -12.76 -16.16 -14.35
C ILE A 376 -12.22 -15.49 -15.61
N LEU A 377 -13.07 -14.80 -16.37
CA LEU A 377 -12.68 -14.02 -17.54
C LEU A 377 -11.59 -12.98 -17.19
N ARG A 378 -11.85 -12.16 -16.16
CA ARG A 378 -10.90 -11.14 -15.69
C ARG A 378 -9.55 -11.74 -15.26
N ARG A 379 -9.54 -12.92 -14.63
CA ARG A 379 -8.31 -13.66 -14.28
C ARG A 379 -7.56 -14.16 -15.52
N ALA A 380 -8.29 -14.70 -16.50
CA ALA A 380 -7.70 -15.17 -17.74
C ALA A 380 -7.02 -14.02 -18.50
N MET A 381 -7.68 -12.86 -18.57
CA MET A 381 -7.13 -11.65 -19.17
C MET A 381 -5.81 -11.22 -18.50
N GLY A 382 -5.76 -11.19 -17.17
CA GLY A 382 -4.52 -10.84 -16.46
C GLY A 382 -3.37 -11.85 -16.60
N LYS A 383 -3.66 -13.13 -16.81
CA LYS A 383 -2.62 -14.18 -17.00
C LYS A 383 -2.11 -14.29 -18.43
N LYS A 384 -2.89 -13.83 -19.41
CA LYS A 384 -2.57 -13.85 -20.84
C LYS A 384 -2.15 -15.21 -21.41
N LYS A 385 -2.68 -16.29 -20.85
CA LYS A 385 -2.48 -17.63 -21.43
C LYS A 385 -3.33 -17.73 -22.67
N LYS A 386 -2.71 -17.76 -23.86
CA LYS A 386 -3.40 -17.75 -25.15
C LYS A 386 -4.56 -18.75 -25.23
N SER A 387 -4.31 -20.03 -24.89
CA SER A 387 -5.34 -21.06 -24.93
C SER A 387 -6.53 -20.80 -24.01
N GLU A 388 -6.32 -20.16 -22.86
CA GLU A 388 -7.42 -19.80 -21.96
C GLU A 388 -8.15 -18.56 -22.48
N LEU A 389 -7.41 -17.55 -22.95
CA LEU A 389 -7.98 -16.33 -23.53
C LEU A 389 -8.88 -16.63 -24.73
N ASP A 390 -8.43 -17.48 -25.65
CA ASP A 390 -9.20 -17.85 -26.85
C ASP A 390 -10.53 -18.51 -26.44
N LYS A 391 -10.50 -19.43 -25.46
CA LYS A 391 -11.71 -20.07 -24.91
C LYS A 391 -12.65 -19.07 -24.24
N GLN A 392 -12.11 -18.13 -23.47
CA GLN A 392 -12.93 -17.10 -22.82
C GLN A 392 -13.53 -16.12 -23.84
N PHE A 393 -12.80 -15.81 -24.92
CA PHE A 393 -13.28 -14.95 -25.99
C PHE A 393 -14.44 -15.58 -26.76
N GLU A 394 -14.35 -16.87 -27.11
CA GLU A 394 -15.45 -17.59 -27.77
C GLU A 394 -16.76 -17.50 -26.98
N GLY A 395 -16.69 -17.75 -25.66
CA GLY A 395 -17.86 -17.63 -24.78
C GLY A 395 -18.38 -16.19 -24.68
N PHE A 396 -17.48 -15.21 -24.58
CA PHE A 396 -17.81 -13.80 -24.49
C PHE A 396 -18.51 -13.31 -25.77
N GLN A 397 -17.94 -13.64 -26.93
CA GLN A 397 -18.48 -13.32 -28.25
C GLN A 397 -19.86 -13.96 -28.45
N ALA A 398 -20.00 -15.26 -28.17
CA ALA A 398 -21.28 -15.95 -28.30
C ALA A 398 -22.37 -15.33 -27.41
N GLY A 399 -22.03 -14.97 -26.17
CA GLY A 399 -22.94 -14.29 -25.24
C GLY A 399 -23.37 -12.91 -25.75
N MET A 400 -22.44 -12.13 -26.28
CA MET A 400 -22.75 -10.82 -26.86
C MET A 400 -23.63 -10.90 -28.10
N HIS A 401 -23.37 -11.87 -28.99
CA HIS A 401 -24.24 -12.10 -30.16
C HIS A 401 -25.64 -12.53 -29.75
N ALA A 402 -25.77 -13.39 -28.73
CA ALA A 402 -27.06 -13.78 -28.19
C ALA A 402 -27.85 -12.57 -27.64
N ASN A 403 -27.15 -11.55 -27.15
CA ASN A 403 -27.73 -10.28 -26.69
C ASN A 403 -27.87 -9.21 -27.78
N GLY A 404 -27.60 -9.55 -29.05
CA GLY A 404 -27.86 -8.69 -30.20
C GLY A 404 -26.75 -7.70 -30.55
N TYR A 405 -25.54 -7.85 -30.01
CA TYR A 405 -24.39 -6.99 -30.35
C TYR A 405 -23.69 -7.42 -31.65
N SER A 406 -23.26 -6.45 -32.44
CA SER A 406 -22.52 -6.68 -33.69
C SER A 406 -21.07 -7.12 -33.46
N ASP A 407 -20.44 -7.72 -34.47
CA ASP A 407 -19.00 -8.04 -34.45
C ASP A 407 -18.14 -6.81 -34.18
N GLY A 408 -18.55 -5.63 -34.69
CA GLY A 408 -17.85 -4.37 -34.44
C GLY A 408 -17.86 -3.99 -32.96
N ALA A 409 -19.01 -4.13 -32.30
CA ALA A 409 -19.15 -3.89 -30.87
C ALA A 409 -18.34 -4.90 -30.03
N VAL A 410 -18.39 -6.19 -30.39
CA VAL A 410 -17.62 -7.25 -29.72
C VAL A 410 -16.12 -6.96 -29.78
N ASN A 411 -15.60 -6.70 -30.99
CA ASN A 411 -14.18 -6.45 -31.19
C ASN A 411 -13.71 -5.18 -30.48
N ALA A 412 -14.47 -4.08 -30.59
CA ALA A 412 -14.14 -2.83 -29.92
C ALA A 412 -14.04 -2.98 -28.39
N LEU A 413 -14.97 -3.73 -27.79
CA LEU A 413 -14.94 -3.95 -26.34
C LEU A 413 -13.76 -4.86 -25.94
N TRP A 414 -13.52 -5.93 -26.69
CA TRP A 414 -12.42 -6.86 -26.39
C TRP A 414 -11.04 -6.20 -26.53
N GLU A 415 -10.84 -5.38 -27.56
CA GLU A 415 -9.61 -4.62 -27.78
C GLU A 415 -9.30 -3.62 -26.66
N ILE A 416 -10.33 -3.15 -25.94
CA ILE A 416 -10.14 -2.31 -24.75
C ILE A 416 -9.87 -3.19 -23.52
N LEU A 417 -10.68 -4.22 -23.28
CA LEU A 417 -10.60 -5.05 -22.06
C LEU A 417 -9.27 -5.79 -21.94
N LEU A 418 -8.74 -6.33 -23.05
CA LEU A 418 -7.53 -7.14 -23.05
C LEU A 418 -6.29 -6.36 -22.56
N PRO A 419 -5.89 -5.22 -23.15
CA PRO A 419 -4.78 -4.42 -22.63
C PRO A 419 -5.11 -3.78 -21.28
N PHE A 420 -6.38 -3.43 -21.03
CA PHE A 420 -6.80 -2.85 -19.75
C PHE A 420 -6.57 -3.80 -18.57
N SER A 421 -6.72 -5.11 -18.77
CA SER A 421 -6.55 -6.11 -17.72
C SER A 421 -5.17 -6.11 -17.05
N ASP A 422 -4.13 -5.58 -17.70
CA ASP A 422 -2.78 -5.43 -17.14
C ASP A 422 -2.74 -4.42 -15.99
N TYR A 423 -3.64 -3.44 -16.02
CA TYR A 423 -3.62 -2.32 -15.10
C TYR A 423 -4.94 -2.06 -14.38
N ALA A 424 -6.00 -2.80 -14.69
CA ALA A 424 -7.28 -2.81 -13.97
C ALA A 424 -7.07 -2.92 -12.45
N PHE A 425 -7.72 -2.03 -11.69
CA PHE A 425 -7.55 -1.96 -10.25
C PHE A 425 -8.70 -2.65 -9.50
N ASN A 426 -8.44 -3.17 -8.30
CA ASN A 426 -9.48 -3.72 -7.43
C ASN A 426 -10.18 -2.54 -6.71
N LYS A 427 -11.46 -2.28 -7.01
CA LYS A 427 -12.23 -1.16 -6.43
C LYS A 427 -12.33 -1.27 -4.92
N ALA A 428 -12.54 -2.47 -4.38
CA ALA A 428 -12.64 -2.68 -2.94
C ALA A 428 -11.34 -2.27 -2.21
N HIS A 429 -10.19 -2.53 -2.82
CA HIS A 429 -8.90 -2.09 -2.28
C HIS A 429 -8.72 -0.56 -2.35
N SER A 430 -9.01 0.07 -3.49
CA SER A 430 -8.87 1.54 -3.61
C SER A 430 -9.87 2.28 -2.73
N ALA A 431 -11.09 1.76 -2.57
CA ALA A 431 -12.11 2.35 -1.72
C ALA A 431 -11.68 2.28 -0.24
N ALA A 432 -11.25 1.12 0.26
CA ALA A 432 -10.82 1.01 1.65
C ALA A 432 -9.58 1.88 1.97
N TYR A 433 -8.59 1.94 1.07
CA TYR A 433 -7.47 2.88 1.22
C TYR A 433 -7.89 4.35 1.03
N GLY A 434 -8.93 4.59 0.22
CA GLY A 434 -9.57 5.88 0.06
C GLY A 434 -10.12 6.43 1.37
N VAL A 435 -10.68 5.58 2.24
CA VAL A 435 -11.15 5.99 3.58
C VAL A 435 -10.01 6.55 4.43
N ILE A 436 -8.85 5.86 4.48
CA ILE A 436 -7.67 6.37 5.20
C ILE A 436 -7.18 7.69 4.59
N SER A 437 -7.23 7.80 3.26
CA SER A 437 -6.84 9.03 2.54
C SER A 437 -7.79 10.19 2.88
N TYR A 438 -9.10 9.92 2.97
CA TYR A 438 -10.11 10.88 3.39
C TYR A 438 -9.92 11.30 4.85
N TRP A 439 -9.77 10.35 5.79
CA TRP A 439 -9.51 10.65 7.20
C TRP A 439 -8.25 11.51 7.40
N THR A 440 -7.17 11.20 6.68
CA THR A 440 -5.95 12.00 6.74
C THR A 440 -6.11 13.39 6.13
N ALA A 441 -6.91 13.55 5.07
CA ALA A 441 -7.28 14.86 4.54
C ALA A 441 -8.15 15.66 5.52
N TYR A 442 -9.13 15.00 6.16
CA TYR A 442 -10.01 15.59 7.18
C TYR A 442 -9.22 16.10 8.39
N LEU A 443 -8.36 15.25 8.96
CA LEU A 443 -7.50 15.64 10.06
C LEU A 443 -6.61 16.84 9.68
N LYS A 444 -6.05 16.85 8.46
CA LYS A 444 -5.24 17.99 7.99
C LYS A 444 -6.06 19.26 7.79
N ALA A 445 -7.31 19.15 7.34
CA ALA A 445 -8.18 20.30 7.08
C ALA A 445 -8.71 20.95 8.37
N HIS A 446 -9.07 20.14 9.37
CA HIS A 446 -9.76 20.60 10.59
C HIS A 446 -8.86 20.68 11.83
N TYR A 447 -7.79 19.87 11.87
CA TYR A 447 -6.84 19.77 12.99
C TYR A 447 -5.39 19.87 12.48
N PRO A 448 -5.03 20.98 11.80
CA PRO A 448 -3.78 21.07 11.07
C PRO A 448 -2.55 20.97 11.97
N ALA A 449 -2.54 21.61 13.14
CA ALA A 449 -1.40 21.57 14.07
C ALA A 449 -1.20 20.16 14.64
N GLU A 450 -2.29 19.51 15.07
CA GLU A 450 -2.31 18.17 15.64
C GLU A 450 -1.90 17.10 14.64
N TYR A 451 -2.46 17.18 13.42
CA TYR A 451 -2.13 16.25 12.35
C TYR A 451 -0.67 16.41 11.89
N MET A 452 -0.21 17.65 11.70
CA MET A 452 1.17 17.90 11.30
C MET A 452 2.18 17.53 12.40
N ALA A 453 1.82 17.68 13.68
CA ALA A 453 2.63 17.19 14.81
C ALA A 453 2.77 15.65 14.78
N ALA A 454 1.67 14.92 14.55
CA ALA A 454 1.72 13.47 14.37
C ALA A 454 2.57 13.06 13.15
N LEU A 455 2.46 13.80 12.05
CA LEU A 455 3.24 13.56 10.84
C LEU A 455 4.74 13.77 11.06
N LEU A 456 5.14 14.84 11.75
CA LEU A 456 6.53 15.12 12.14
C LEU A 456 7.07 14.04 13.08
N THR A 457 6.27 13.59 14.06
CA THR A 457 6.64 12.48 14.95
C THR A 457 6.96 11.21 14.17
N SER A 458 6.13 10.88 13.18
CA SER A 458 6.26 9.65 12.41
C SER A 458 7.49 9.56 11.48
N VAL A 459 8.23 10.66 11.28
CA VAL A 459 9.47 10.67 10.47
C VAL A 459 10.75 10.60 11.32
N GLY A 460 10.62 10.64 12.65
CA GLY A 460 11.74 10.46 13.59
C GLY A 460 12.93 11.38 13.27
N ASP A 461 14.09 10.80 13.02
CA ASP A 461 15.35 11.51 12.74
C ASP A 461 15.63 11.70 11.23
N SER A 462 14.68 11.36 10.35
CA SER A 462 14.82 11.50 8.90
C SER A 462 14.83 12.97 8.47
N LYS A 463 16.02 13.57 8.34
CA LYS A 463 16.19 14.99 8.00
C LYS A 463 15.45 15.43 6.74
N ASP A 464 15.53 14.64 5.67
CA ASP A 464 14.94 15.01 4.38
C ASP A 464 13.41 15.08 4.45
N LYS A 465 12.78 14.11 5.11
CA LYS A 465 11.32 14.09 5.31
C LYS A 465 10.87 15.11 6.35
N MET A 466 11.64 15.28 7.43
CA MET A 466 11.39 16.30 8.44
C MET A 466 11.40 17.70 7.82
N ALA A 467 12.42 18.05 7.03
CA ALA A 467 12.52 19.33 6.37
C ALA A 467 11.33 19.60 5.42
N LEU A 468 10.87 18.56 4.72
CA LEU A 468 9.69 18.64 3.85
C LEU A 468 8.43 19.03 4.63
N TYR A 469 8.15 18.38 5.75
CA TYR A 469 6.96 18.68 6.57
C TYR A 469 7.09 19.97 7.39
N LEU A 470 8.29 20.34 7.83
CA LEU A 470 8.53 21.65 8.46
C LEU A 470 8.26 22.82 7.50
N ASN A 471 8.67 22.67 6.23
CA ASN A 471 8.36 23.66 5.20
C ASN A 471 6.86 23.75 4.93
N GLU A 472 6.13 22.63 4.98
CA GLU A 472 4.68 22.62 4.86
C GLU A 472 3.98 23.30 6.05
N CYS A 473 4.43 23.05 7.28
CA CYS A 473 3.93 23.77 8.46
C CYS A 473 4.09 25.29 8.28
N ARG A 474 5.28 25.72 7.83
CA ARG A 474 5.53 27.14 7.54
C ARG A 474 4.61 27.70 6.47
N ARG A 475 4.33 26.95 5.39
CA ARG A 475 3.39 27.35 4.33
C ARG A 475 1.96 27.47 4.85
N MET A 476 1.56 26.58 5.76
CA MET A 476 0.25 26.59 6.42
C MET A 476 0.14 27.65 7.53
N GLY A 477 1.23 28.35 7.87
CA GLY A 477 1.25 29.37 8.92
C GLY A 477 1.42 28.81 10.34
N ILE A 478 1.70 27.51 10.48
CA ILE A 478 1.91 26.84 11.76
C ILE A 478 3.36 27.04 12.21
N LYS A 479 3.58 27.60 13.40
CA LYS A 479 4.95 27.72 13.92
C LYS A 479 5.36 26.42 14.57
N VAL A 480 6.58 25.97 14.24
CA VAL A 480 7.21 24.84 14.93
C VAL A 480 8.22 25.42 15.90
N LEU A 481 7.84 25.46 17.18
CA LEU A 481 8.64 25.96 18.28
C LEU A 481 9.80 25.00 18.56
N PRO A 482 11.00 25.50 18.93
CA PRO A 482 12.15 24.66 19.23
C PRO A 482 11.90 23.73 20.43
N PRO A 483 12.71 22.68 20.61
CA PRO A 483 12.62 21.85 21.80
C PRO A 483 12.91 22.68 23.07
N ASP A 484 12.13 22.47 24.12
CA ASP A 484 12.30 23.10 25.44
C ASP A 484 12.19 22.02 26.51
N VAL A 485 13.21 21.87 27.36
CA VAL A 485 13.24 20.84 28.42
C VAL A 485 12.08 20.97 29.43
N ARG A 486 11.49 22.17 29.57
CA ARG A 486 10.37 22.42 30.49
C ARG A 486 9.02 22.06 29.88
N GLU A 487 8.89 22.11 28.56
CA GLU A 487 7.61 21.98 27.87
C GLU A 487 7.54 20.73 26.97
N SER A 488 8.57 20.49 26.16
CA SER A 488 8.60 19.41 25.17
C SER A 488 8.47 18.03 25.79
N ILE A 489 7.74 17.15 25.11
CA ILE A 489 7.61 15.73 25.46
C ILE A 489 8.33 14.87 24.41
N ASN A 490 8.17 13.54 24.47
CA ASN A 490 8.87 12.63 23.55
C ASN A 490 8.56 12.90 22.08
N PHE A 491 7.29 13.09 21.75
CA PHE A 491 6.80 13.33 20.39
C PHE A 491 6.53 14.81 20.14
N PHE A 492 6.35 15.19 18.87
CA PHE A 492 5.88 16.52 18.53
C PHE A 492 4.43 16.67 19.00
N ALA A 493 4.15 17.78 19.68
CA ALA A 493 2.85 18.04 20.28
C ALA A 493 2.24 19.33 19.73
N ALA A 494 0.94 19.34 19.51
CA ALA A 494 0.23 20.59 19.27
C ALA A 494 0.11 21.39 20.58
N VAL A 495 0.29 22.71 20.50
CA VAL A 495 0.16 23.65 21.62
C VAL A 495 -0.57 24.89 21.12
N GLY A 496 -1.88 24.94 21.35
CA GLY A 496 -2.77 25.90 20.70
C GLY A 496 -2.77 25.65 19.18
N GLU A 497 -2.46 26.68 18.40
CA GLU A 497 -2.38 26.62 16.93
C GLU A 497 -0.98 26.27 16.40
N ASP A 498 0.00 26.11 17.29
CA ASP A 498 1.41 25.87 16.96
C ASP A 498 1.84 24.44 17.34
N ILE A 499 3.07 24.06 16.96
CA ILE A 499 3.65 22.75 17.27
C ILE A 499 4.90 22.93 18.13
N ARG A 500 5.02 22.16 19.21
CA ARG A 500 6.24 22.03 20.00
C ARG A 500 7.07 20.84 19.49
N PHE A 501 8.36 21.07 19.25
CA PHE A 501 9.30 20.03 18.85
C PHE A 501 9.43 18.92 19.92
N GLY A 502 9.35 17.65 19.52
CA GLY A 502 9.52 16.50 20.41
C GLY A 502 10.98 16.22 20.75
N LEU A 503 11.29 15.99 22.02
CA LEU A 503 12.65 15.69 22.49
C LEU A 503 13.19 14.38 21.90
N GLY A 504 12.34 13.41 21.57
CA GLY A 504 12.75 12.15 20.94
C GLY A 504 13.25 12.31 19.51
N ALA A 505 12.98 13.44 18.87
CA ALA A 505 13.54 13.77 17.55
C ALA A 505 14.90 14.50 17.64
N VAL A 506 15.39 14.77 18.85
CA VAL A 506 16.75 15.30 19.07
C VAL A 506 17.75 14.15 18.95
N ARG A 507 18.77 14.34 18.10
CA ARG A 507 19.78 13.31 17.86
C ARG A 507 20.48 12.91 19.16
N ASN A 508 20.65 11.60 19.35
CA ASN A 508 21.27 10.99 20.54
C ASN A 508 20.44 11.09 21.82
N VAL A 509 19.16 11.46 21.73
CA VAL A 509 18.23 11.45 22.88
C VAL A 509 17.24 10.31 22.67
N GLY A 510 17.35 9.26 23.49
CA GLY A 510 16.44 8.12 23.46
C GLY A 510 15.16 8.38 24.26
N SER A 511 14.07 7.67 23.93
CA SER A 511 12.77 7.81 24.61
C SER A 511 12.87 7.66 26.14
N ASN A 512 13.69 6.72 26.60
CA ASN A 512 13.96 6.50 28.03
C ASN A 512 14.60 7.71 28.72
N VAL A 513 15.47 8.45 28.03
CA VAL A 513 16.06 9.69 28.55
C VAL A 513 14.99 10.79 28.61
N VAL A 514 14.14 10.89 27.60
CA VAL A 514 13.04 11.87 27.60
C VAL A 514 12.05 11.60 28.73
N GLU A 515 11.70 10.35 28.97
CA GLU A 515 10.84 9.95 30.10
C GLU A 515 11.44 10.44 31.43
N GLY A 516 12.75 10.25 31.64
CA GLY A 516 13.45 10.79 32.82
C GLY A 516 13.38 12.31 32.93
N ILE A 517 13.54 13.05 31.82
CA ILE A 517 13.43 14.52 31.80
C ILE A 517 12.00 14.96 32.17
N VAL A 518 10.99 14.30 31.60
CA VAL A 518 9.57 14.62 31.84
C VAL A 518 9.17 14.27 33.29
N GLN A 519 9.66 13.16 33.83
CA GLN A 519 9.45 12.82 35.23
C GLN A 519 10.14 13.81 36.16
N GLY A 520 11.42 14.13 35.92
CA GLY A 520 12.19 15.06 36.75
C GLY A 520 11.53 16.43 36.87
N ARG A 521 10.99 16.97 35.76
CA ARG A 521 10.28 18.27 35.82
C ARG A 521 8.91 18.23 36.50
N GLN A 522 8.29 17.06 36.63
CA GLN A 522 7.06 16.91 37.42
C GLN A 522 7.36 16.96 38.92
N GLU A 523 8.56 16.54 39.33
CA GLU A 523 9.03 16.61 40.71
C GLU A 523 9.54 18.01 41.06
N GLU A 524 10.37 18.62 40.23
CA GLU A 524 10.89 19.98 40.42
C GLU A 524 11.13 20.69 39.07
N ASN A 525 10.66 21.94 38.95
CA ASN A 525 10.87 22.72 37.73
C ASN A 525 12.35 23.04 37.50
N PHE A 526 12.85 22.81 36.27
CA PHE A 526 14.20 23.21 35.90
C PHE A 526 14.31 24.74 35.79
N THR A 527 14.94 25.40 36.77
CA THR A 527 15.13 26.86 36.75
C THR A 527 16.45 27.30 36.13
N SER A 528 17.44 26.40 36.08
CA SER A 528 18.75 26.62 35.48
C SER A 528 19.32 25.34 34.88
N PHE A 529 20.38 25.46 34.08
CA PHE A 529 21.12 24.29 33.58
C PHE A 529 21.73 23.46 34.70
N HIS A 530 22.12 24.09 35.81
CA HIS A 530 22.68 23.37 36.96
C HIS A 530 21.61 22.52 37.65
N ASP A 531 20.37 23.00 37.73
CA ASP A 531 19.26 22.24 38.30
C ASP A 531 18.87 21.06 37.40
N PHE A 532 18.90 21.24 36.07
CA PHE A 532 18.67 20.16 35.13
C PHE A 532 19.70 19.02 35.20
N LEU A 533 20.93 19.32 35.63
CA LEU A 533 22.00 18.33 35.77
C LEU A 533 21.94 17.52 37.07
N LYS A 534 21.27 18.05 38.10
CA LYS A 534 21.06 17.37 39.37
C LYS A 534 19.94 16.34 39.21
#